data_AF-A0A382HZN2-F1
#
_entry.id   AF-A0A382HZN2-F1
#
_cell.length_a   1.000
_cell.length_b   1.000
_cell.length_c   1.000
_cell.angle_alpha   90.00
_cell.angle_beta   90.00
_cell.angle_gamma   90.00
#
_symmetry.space_group_name_H-M   'P 1'
#
loop_
_entity.id
_entity.type
_entity.pdbx_description
1 polymer ?
#
loop_
_entity_poly.entity_id
_entity_poly.type
_entity_poly.pdbx_seq_one_letter_code
_entity_poly.pdbx_strand_id
1 'polypeptide(L)'
;MQLNDRENLILKTTIEDFISSGIPISSQKLYHCYFHSISPATIRNTLAALEKKGLLKHMHTSSGRLPTDSGYRYYVDTLIQDNTSMIDEYDNVSNSLSAVADNLEDLLQATALMLGKISHLFGVVMVSHQQRSILTDI
;
A
#
# COMPACT_ATOMS: atom_id res chain seq x y z
N MET A 1 6.37 17.98 -2.88
CA MET A 1 7.11 17.68 -4.13
C MET A 1 6.08 17.30 -5.18
N GLN A 2 6.08 17.93 -6.35
CA GLN A 2 5.09 17.63 -7.40
C GLN A 2 5.78 16.90 -8.55
N LEU A 3 5.29 15.71 -8.89
CA LEU A 3 5.71 14.96 -10.07
C LEU A 3 4.84 15.35 -11.27
N ASN A 4 5.40 15.25 -12.47
CA ASN A 4 4.59 15.34 -13.69
C ASN A 4 3.82 14.04 -13.95
N ASP A 5 2.86 14.07 -14.88
CA ASP A 5 1.97 12.93 -15.15
C ASP A 5 2.73 11.66 -15.54
N ARG A 6 3.81 11.79 -16.33
CA ARG A 6 4.64 10.63 -16.71
C ARG A 6 5.40 10.06 -15.53
N GLU A 7 5.97 10.91 -14.69
CA GLU A 7 6.64 10.50 -13.45
C GLU A 7 5.67 9.80 -12.50
N ASN A 8 4.47 10.34 -12.31
CA ASN A 8 3.40 9.72 -11.52
C ASN A 8 3.06 8.34 -12.05
N LEU A 9 2.81 8.23 -13.36
CA LEU A 9 2.42 6.98 -13.99
C LEU A 9 3.53 5.93 -13.91
N ILE A 10 4.78 6.30 -14.23
CA ILE A 10 5.91 5.38 -14.14
C ILE A 10 6.18 4.96 -12.69
N LEU A 11 6.09 5.88 -11.73
CA LEU A 11 6.26 5.55 -10.31
C LEU A 11 5.18 4.58 -9.83
N LYS A 12 3.91 4.85 -10.15
CA LYS A 12 2.76 4.00 -9.83
C LYS A 12 2.98 2.58 -10.35
N THR A 13 3.21 2.43 -11.65
CA THR A 13 3.42 1.12 -12.28
C THR A 13 4.65 0.40 -11.72
N THR A 14 5.73 1.13 -11.43
CA THR A 14 6.93 0.54 -10.82
C THR A 14 6.63 -0.03 -9.43
N ILE A 15 5.86 0.69 -8.62
CA ILE A 15 5.49 0.27 -7.27
C ILE A 15 4.55 -0.94 -7.33
N GLU A 16 3.52 -0.89 -8.16
CA GLU A 16 2.54 -1.98 -8.30
C GLU A 16 3.18 -3.28 -8.83
N ASP A 17 4.03 -3.18 -9.85
CA ASP A 17 4.77 -4.32 -10.38
C ASP A 17 5.77 -4.86 -9.34
N PHE A 18 6.43 -4.00 -8.56
CA PHE A 18 7.32 -4.44 -7.49
C PHE A 18 6.56 -5.12 -6.34
N ILE A 19 5.39 -4.61 -5.94
CA ILE A 19 4.52 -5.25 -4.93
C ILE A 19 4.11 -6.65 -5.39
N SER A 20 3.75 -6.80 -6.67
CA SER A 20 3.33 -8.09 -7.21
C SER A 20 4.48 -9.08 -7.42
N SER A 21 5.67 -8.61 -7.81
CA SER A 21 6.77 -9.48 -8.23
C SER A 21 7.89 -9.66 -7.21
N GLY A 22 8.08 -8.69 -6.30
CA GLY A 22 9.23 -8.64 -5.39
C GLY A 22 10.58 -8.42 -6.09
N ILE A 23 10.59 -8.15 -7.40
CA ILE A 23 11.79 -8.06 -8.22
C ILE A 23 12.01 -6.61 -8.67
N PRO A 24 13.23 -6.06 -8.56
CA PRO A 24 13.57 -4.75 -9.10
C PRO A 24 13.17 -4.56 -10.58
N ILE A 25 12.63 -3.39 -10.90
CA ILE A 25 11.94 -3.09 -12.16
C ILE A 25 12.87 -2.36 -13.13
N SER A 26 13.02 -2.89 -14.34
CA SER A 26 13.85 -2.30 -15.40
C SER A 26 13.02 -1.46 -16.39
N SER A 27 13.68 -0.53 -17.08
CA SER A 27 13.03 0.23 -18.15
C SER A 27 12.57 -0.65 -19.32
N GLN A 28 13.25 -1.78 -19.56
CA GLN A 28 12.81 -2.75 -20.57
C GLN A 28 11.54 -3.47 -20.15
N LYS A 29 11.46 -3.93 -18.89
CA LYS A 29 10.24 -4.55 -18.36
C LYS A 29 9.06 -3.58 -18.47
N LEU A 30 9.25 -2.33 -18.04
CA LEU A 30 8.23 -1.30 -18.14
C LEU A 30 7.78 -1.01 -19.58
N TYR A 31 8.71 -0.99 -20.53
CA TYR A 31 8.39 -0.83 -21.94
C TYR A 31 7.53 -1.98 -22.50
N HIS A 32 7.95 -3.22 -22.25
CA HIS A 32 7.32 -4.41 -22.80
C HIS A 32 5.99 -4.77 -22.13
N CYS A 33 5.77 -4.38 -20.88
CA CYS A 33 4.57 -4.73 -20.14
C CYS A 33 3.54 -3.60 -20.11
N TYR A 34 3.96 -2.33 -20.13
CA TYR A 34 3.06 -1.20 -19.81
C TYR A 34 3.17 -0.01 -20.78
N PHE A 35 4.38 0.40 -21.18
CA PHE A 35 4.61 1.69 -21.86
C PHE A 35 5.15 1.55 -23.30
N HIS A 36 4.45 0.81 -24.15
CA HIS A 36 4.86 0.55 -25.54
C HIS A 36 5.05 1.82 -26.41
N SER A 37 4.42 2.94 -26.04
CA SER A 37 4.54 4.23 -26.73
C SER A 37 5.73 5.09 -26.27
N ILE A 38 6.46 4.67 -25.23
CA ILE A 38 7.56 5.43 -24.64
C ILE A 38 8.85 4.62 -24.78
N SER A 39 9.88 5.18 -25.42
CA SER A 39 11.13 4.44 -25.63
C SER A 39 11.79 4.02 -24.29
N PRO A 40 12.49 2.86 -24.25
CA PRO A 40 13.19 2.40 -23.05
C PRO A 40 14.18 3.43 -22.48
N ALA A 41 14.81 4.24 -23.34
CA ALA A 41 15.70 5.32 -22.92
C ALA A 41 14.96 6.42 -22.15
N THR A 42 13.77 6.81 -22.59
CA THR A 42 12.93 7.81 -21.91
C THR A 42 12.41 7.30 -20.56
N ILE A 43 12.03 6.02 -20.50
CA ILE A 43 11.64 5.37 -19.24
C ILE A 43 12.83 5.34 -18.27
N ARG A 44 14.02 4.93 -18.74
CA ARG A 44 15.24 4.92 -17.94
C ARG A 44 15.58 6.30 -17.37
N ASN A 45 15.43 7.35 -18.17
CA ASN A 45 15.64 8.73 -17.72
C ASN A 45 14.62 9.14 -16.64
N THR A 46 13.36 8.73 -16.78
CA THR A 46 12.32 9.01 -15.79
C THR A 46 12.58 8.25 -14.49
N LEU A 47 12.96 6.98 -14.57
CA LEU A 47 13.39 6.19 -13.41
C LEU A 47 14.60 6.80 -12.69
N ALA A 48 15.57 7.33 -13.43
CA ALA A 48 16.71 8.05 -12.85
C ALA A 48 16.32 9.37 -12.20
N ALA A 49 15.34 10.10 -12.77
CA ALA A 49 14.78 11.29 -12.14
C ALA A 49 14.09 10.95 -10.82
N LEU A 50 13.25 9.90 -10.80
CA LEU A 50 12.57 9.41 -9.60
C LEU A 50 13.55 8.94 -8.52
N GLU A 51 14.69 8.34 -8.90
CA GLU A 51 15.78 8.03 -7.95
C GLU A 51 16.38 9.29 -7.35
N LYS A 52 16.74 10.29 -8.16
CA LYS A 52 17.28 11.56 -7.66
C LYS A 52 16.33 12.28 -6.71
N LYS A 53 15.02 12.04 -6.88
CA LYS A 53 13.94 12.53 -6.02
C LYS A 53 13.77 11.70 -4.74
N GLY A 54 14.53 10.60 -4.57
CA GLY A 54 14.50 9.73 -3.41
C GLY A 54 13.30 8.77 -3.37
N LEU A 55 12.52 8.64 -4.46
CA LEU A 55 11.32 7.80 -4.49
C LEU A 55 11.61 6.36 -4.95
N LEU A 56 12.72 6.18 -5.66
CA LEU A 56 13.23 4.88 -6.09
C LEU A 56 14.72 4.75 -5.73
N LYS A 57 15.23 3.53 -5.67
CA LYS A 57 16.67 3.25 -5.54
C LYS A 57 17.09 2.06 -6.39
N HIS A 58 18.39 1.87 -6.54
CA HIS A 58 18.98 0.61 -7.01
C HIS A 58 19.17 -0.36 -5.84
N MET A 59 19.02 -1.67 -6.09
CA MET A 59 19.53 -2.69 -5.17
C MET A 59 21.04 -2.87 -5.34
N HIS A 60 21.47 -2.95 -6.61
CA HIS A 60 22.84 -2.83 -7.09
C HIS A 60 22.89 -2.03 -8.40
N THR A 61 24.08 -1.68 -8.87
CA THR A 61 24.33 -0.82 -10.04
C THR A 61 23.66 -1.28 -11.34
N SER A 62 23.29 -2.56 -11.46
CA SER A 62 22.67 -3.16 -12.65
C SER A 62 21.22 -3.65 -12.44
N SER A 63 20.68 -3.59 -11.23
CA SER A 63 19.48 -4.38 -10.88
C SER A 63 18.14 -3.75 -11.27
N GLY A 64 18.08 -2.60 -11.94
CA GLY A 64 16.80 -1.88 -12.09
C GLY A 64 16.40 -1.15 -10.79
N ARG A 65 15.13 -0.75 -10.65
CA ARG A 65 14.65 0.12 -9.57
C ARG A 65 13.66 -0.57 -8.65
N LEU A 66 13.78 -0.28 -7.36
CA LEU A 66 12.78 -0.63 -6.36
C LEU A 66 12.31 0.61 -5.60
N PRO A 67 11.10 0.60 -5.05
CA PRO A 67 10.58 1.69 -4.23
C PRO A 67 11.40 1.90 -2.96
N THR A 68 11.46 3.15 -2.52
CA THR A 68 11.88 3.52 -1.16
C THR A 68 10.66 3.73 -0.28
N ASP A 69 10.86 3.87 1.03
CA ASP A 69 9.79 4.19 1.97
C ASP A 69 9.06 5.49 1.59
N SER A 70 9.80 6.52 1.14
CA SER A 70 9.22 7.76 0.62
C SER A 70 8.49 7.56 -0.71
N GLY A 71 8.94 6.63 -1.55
CA GLY A 71 8.23 6.21 -2.76
C GLY A 71 6.87 5.60 -2.45
N TYR A 72 6.82 4.66 -1.50
CA TYR A 72 5.57 4.07 -1.02
C TYR A 72 4.67 5.11 -0.37
N ARG A 73 5.22 6.00 0.46
CA ARG A 73 4.45 7.08 1.08
C ARG A 73 3.79 7.97 0.03
N TYR A 74 4.56 8.44 -0.96
CA TYR A 74 4.01 9.24 -2.05
C TYR A 74 2.92 8.49 -2.82
N TYR A 75 3.12 7.20 -3.10
CA TYR A 75 2.11 6.38 -3.78
C TYR A 75 0.79 6.32 -3.01
N VAL A 76 0.83 6.04 -1.71
CA VAL A 76 -0.37 5.99 -0.85
C VAL A 76 -1.02 7.36 -0.76
N ASP A 77 -0.24 8.43 -0.59
CA ASP A 77 -0.79 9.77 -0.36
C ASP A 77 -1.35 10.41 -1.64
N THR A 78 -0.95 9.96 -2.84
CA THR A 78 -1.23 10.71 -4.09
C THR A 78 -1.61 9.88 -5.33
N LEU A 79 -1.26 8.59 -5.40
CA LEU A 79 -1.40 7.78 -6.63
C LEU A 79 -2.39 6.63 -6.52
N ILE A 80 -2.71 6.22 -5.29
CA ILE A 80 -3.79 5.28 -5.03
C ILE A 80 -5.12 6.02 -5.25
N GLN A 81 -5.98 5.46 -6.09
CA GLN A 81 -7.36 5.92 -6.18
C GLN A 81 -8.16 5.16 -5.13
N ASP A 82 -9.10 5.82 -4.46
CA ASP A 82 -10.01 5.17 -3.52
C ASP A 82 -10.72 4.02 -4.23
N ASN A 83 -10.27 2.79 -3.96
CA ASN A 83 -10.89 1.57 -4.46
C ASN A 83 -12.12 1.29 -3.60
N THR A 84 -13.20 2.02 -3.87
CA THR A 84 -14.54 1.82 -3.28
C THR A 84 -15.07 0.40 -3.50
N SER A 85 -14.49 -0.37 -4.43
CA SER A 85 -14.86 -1.75 -4.74
C SER A 85 -14.43 -2.80 -3.70
N MET A 86 -13.59 -2.44 -2.72
CA MET A 86 -13.29 -3.35 -1.60
C MET A 86 -14.41 -3.39 -0.55
N ILE A 87 -15.36 -2.45 -0.58
CA ILE A 87 -16.40 -2.27 0.45
C ILE A 87 -17.34 -3.48 0.55
N ASP A 88 -17.59 -4.21 -0.54
CA ASP A 88 -18.52 -5.35 -0.54
C ASP A 88 -18.00 -6.57 0.25
N GLU A 89 -16.67 -6.73 0.40
CA GLU A 89 -16.11 -7.75 1.30
C GLU A 89 -16.28 -7.37 2.79
N TYR A 90 -16.33 -6.07 3.12
CA TYR A 90 -16.43 -5.57 4.49
C TYR A 90 -17.82 -5.75 5.13
N ASP A 91 -18.90 -5.88 4.36
CA ASP A 91 -20.24 -6.04 4.94
C ASP A 91 -20.39 -7.38 5.70
N ASN A 92 -19.75 -8.45 5.20
CA ASN A 92 -19.69 -9.73 5.90
C ASN A 92 -18.83 -9.67 7.18
N VAL A 93 -17.81 -8.80 7.17
CA VAL A 93 -16.93 -8.55 8.31
C VAL A 93 -17.67 -7.85 9.43
N SER A 94 -18.38 -6.76 9.11
CA SER A 94 -19.16 -5.97 10.05
C SER A 94 -20.25 -6.81 10.75
N ASN A 95 -20.95 -7.65 9.99
CA ASN A 95 -21.99 -8.52 10.53
C ASN A 95 -21.43 -9.59 11.48
N SER A 96 -20.27 -10.15 11.17
CA SER A 96 -19.59 -11.14 12.02
C SER A 96 -19.07 -10.53 13.33
N LEU A 97 -18.61 -9.27 13.27
CA LEU A 97 -18.11 -8.53 14.43
C LEU A 97 -19.23 -8.10 15.37
N SER A 98 -20.36 -7.67 14.80
CA SER A 98 -21.56 -7.25 15.55
C SER A 98 -22.17 -8.39 16.37
N ALA A 99 -22.01 -9.64 15.94
CA ALA A 99 -22.48 -10.82 16.65
C ALA A 99 -21.66 -11.16 17.92
N VAL A 100 -20.47 -10.56 18.10
CA VAL A 100 -19.56 -10.80 19.23
C VAL A 100 -19.51 -9.58 20.17
N ALA A 101 -20.37 -8.57 19.94
CA ALA A 101 -20.25 -7.23 20.52
C ALA A 101 -20.57 -7.11 22.03
N ASP A 102 -21.02 -8.17 22.69
CA ASP A 102 -21.39 -8.13 24.12
C ASP A 102 -20.17 -8.01 25.06
N ASN A 103 -18.96 -8.31 24.57
CA ASN A 103 -17.71 -8.15 25.31
C ASN A 103 -16.67 -7.40 24.47
N LEU A 104 -16.16 -6.29 25.01
CA LEU A 104 -15.12 -5.49 24.37
C LEU A 104 -13.85 -6.30 24.09
N GLU A 105 -13.45 -7.18 25.00
CA GLU A 105 -12.23 -8.00 24.82
C GLU A 105 -12.38 -8.96 23.65
N ASP A 106 -13.53 -9.63 23.53
CA ASP A 106 -13.84 -10.54 22.44
C ASP A 106 -13.93 -9.80 21.09
N LEU A 107 -14.50 -8.59 21.07
CA LEU A 107 -14.55 -7.75 19.88
C LEU A 107 -13.14 -7.35 19.42
N LEU A 108 -12.28 -6.92 20.34
CA LEU A 108 -10.91 -6.52 20.00
C LEU A 108 -10.10 -7.71 19.48
N GLN A 109 -10.25 -8.89 20.10
CA GLN A 109 -9.60 -10.10 19.65
C GLN A 109 -10.09 -10.52 18.26
N ALA A 110 -11.41 -10.54 18.04
CA ALA A 110 -12.01 -10.87 16.75
C ALA A 110 -11.53 -9.92 15.65
N THR A 111 -11.46 -8.62 15.93
CA THR A 111 -10.98 -7.59 15.00
C THR A 111 -9.51 -7.81 14.64
N ALA A 112 -8.65 -8.05 15.63
CA ALA A 112 -7.22 -8.29 15.39
C ALA A 112 -6.99 -9.55 14.54
N LEU A 113 -7.69 -10.64 14.86
CA LEU A 113 -7.63 -11.88 14.08
C LEU A 113 -8.13 -11.67 12.65
N MET A 114 -9.19 -10.89 12.48
CA MET A 114 -9.78 -10.61 11.17
C MET A 114 -8.86 -9.77 10.30
N LEU A 115 -8.28 -8.70 10.84
CA LEU A 115 -7.27 -7.89 10.17
C LEU A 115 -6.09 -8.75 9.73
N GLY A 116 -5.62 -9.66 10.60
CA GLY A 116 -4.53 -10.56 10.26
C GLY A 116 -4.89 -11.54 9.15
N LYS A 117 -6.12 -12.07 9.13
CA LYS A 117 -6.62 -12.95 8.07
C LYS A 117 -6.68 -12.24 6.71
N ILE A 118 -7.26 -11.03 6.67
CA ILE A 118 -7.47 -10.28 5.42
C ILE A 118 -6.14 -9.76 4.86
N SER A 119 -5.28 -9.22 5.72
CA SER A 119 -3.99 -8.66 5.29
C SER A 119 -2.89 -9.71 5.10
N HIS A 120 -3.11 -10.94 5.58
CA HIS A 120 -2.08 -11.97 5.73
C HIS A 120 -0.86 -11.51 6.56
N LEU A 121 -1.08 -10.58 7.50
CA LEU A 121 -0.07 -10.00 8.39
C LEU A 121 -0.50 -10.11 9.86
N PHE A 122 0.28 -9.52 10.77
CA PHE A 122 -0.13 -9.36 12.17
C PHE A 122 -1.15 -8.23 12.29
N GLY A 123 -2.34 -8.54 12.81
CA GLY A 123 -3.34 -7.55 13.20
C GLY A 123 -3.11 -7.11 14.65
N VAL A 124 -3.05 -5.80 14.87
CA VAL A 124 -2.99 -5.20 16.21
C VAL A 124 -4.11 -4.18 16.32
N VAL A 125 -4.88 -4.27 17.40
CA VAL A 125 -5.97 -3.33 17.71
C VAL A 125 -5.72 -2.77 19.10
N MET A 126 -5.78 -1.46 19.23
CA MET A 126 -5.56 -0.75 20.49
C MET A 126 -6.74 0.20 20.70
N VAL A 127 -7.33 0.16 21.90
CA VAL A 127 -8.30 1.17 22.32
C VAL A 127 -7.58 2.22 23.13
N SER A 128 -7.70 3.48 22.73
CA SER A 128 -7.19 4.59 23.52
C SER A 128 -8.03 4.73 24.79
N HIS A 129 -7.39 4.69 25.95
CA HIS A 129 -8.05 4.84 27.25
C HIS A 129 -8.35 6.33 27.54
N GLN A 130 -9.15 6.97 26.70
CA GLN A 130 -9.69 8.31 26.96
C GLN A 130 -11.20 8.25 27.17
N GLN A 131 -11.64 7.51 28.19
CA GLN A 131 -12.89 7.81 28.88
C GLN A 131 -12.86 7.17 30.28
N ARG A 132 -13.31 7.93 31.29
CA ARG A 132 -13.51 7.43 32.66
C ARG A 132 -14.43 6.22 32.58
N SER A 133 -13.92 5.02 32.88
CA SER A 133 -14.78 3.87 33.14
C SER A 133 -15.58 4.16 34.41
N ILE A 134 -16.86 4.46 34.26
CA ILE A 134 -17.77 4.63 35.37
C ILE A 134 -18.35 3.23 35.62
N LEU A 135 -18.09 2.67 36.80
CA LEU A 135 -18.68 1.39 37.19
C LEU A 135 -20.19 1.62 37.37
N THR A 136 -21.01 1.09 36.46
CA THR A 136 -22.45 1.32 36.47
C THR A 136 -23.23 0.29 37.29
N ASP A 137 -22.69 -0.91 37.51
CA ASP A 137 -23.33 -1.98 38.30
C ASP A 137 -22.29 -3.00 38.85
N ILE A 138 -22.65 -3.73 39.91
CA ILE A 138 -21.84 -4.76 40.61
C ILE A 138 -22.58 -6.10 40.61
#